data_AF-A0AA41SEP3-F1
#
_entry.id   AF-A0AA41SEP3-F1
#
_cell.length_a   1.000
_cell.length_b   1.000
_cell.length_c   1.000
_cell.angle_alpha   90.00
_cell.angle_beta   90.00
_cell.angle_gamma   90.00
#
_symmetry.space_group_name_H-M   'P 1'
#
loop_
_entity.id
_entity.type
_entity.pdbx_description
1 polymer ?
#
loop_
_entity_poly.entity_id
_entity_poly.type
_entity_poly.pdbx_seq_one_letter_code
_entity_poly.pdbx_strand_id
1 'polypeptide(L)'
;WALVKDKDIAQKMTKFIELNTIGVSKDSQLRAAKILRAVSDSCTDSANSESFFEFGHRLMTQRWKQLRDAVRTSGMFSLPEFTSDFCNYYEKYSELHPAFAWLRCEGDIEDCEKFLRDHKIITRSGKHFGRDIKFVRVSMLDRDENFSRFVERLSNITTSKTKFP
;
A
#
# COMPACT_ATOMS: atom_id res chain seq x y z
N TRP A 1 10.97 7.17 13.77
CA TRP A 1 12.15 8.05 13.87
C TRP A 1 11.79 9.39 13.25
N ALA A 2 12.54 10.45 13.52
CA ALA A 2 12.37 11.75 12.88
C ALA A 2 13.75 12.36 12.63
N LEU A 3 13.96 12.97 11.46
CA LEU A 3 15.14 13.78 11.17
C LEU A 3 14.75 15.25 11.36
N VAL A 4 15.22 15.87 12.44
CA VAL A 4 14.78 17.21 12.86
C VAL A 4 15.96 18.17 12.71
N LYS A 5 15.81 19.18 11.84
CA LYS A 5 16.85 20.19 11.60
C LYS A 5 16.96 21.18 12.76
N ASP A 6 15.83 21.62 13.28
CA ASP A 6 15.74 22.60 14.35
C ASP A 6 15.99 21.92 15.71
N LYS A 7 17.00 22.40 16.43
CA LYS A 7 17.41 21.86 17.72
C LYS A 7 16.33 22.01 18.79
N ASP A 8 15.65 23.16 18.84
CA ASP A 8 14.65 23.45 19.87
C ASP A 8 13.41 22.58 19.66
N ILE A 9 13.05 22.32 18.40
CA ILE A 9 12.01 21.34 18.05
C ILE A 9 12.45 19.93 18.47
N ALA A 10 13.68 19.53 18.17
CA ALA A 10 14.19 18.21 18.54
C ALA A 10 14.17 17.98 20.06
N GLN A 11 14.51 19.01 20.85
CA GLN A 11 14.42 18.98 22.31
C GLN A 11 12.98 18.83 22.80
N LYS A 12 12.03 19.61 22.25
CA LYS A 12 10.60 19.50 22.60
C LYS A 12 10.06 18.10 22.28
N MET A 13 10.41 17.54 21.13
CA MET A 13 10.02 16.17 20.75
C MET A 13 10.61 15.13 21.69
N THR A 14 11.88 15.29 22.06
CA THR A 14 12.55 14.37 23.00
C THR A 14 11.89 14.43 24.38
N LYS A 15 11.60 15.64 24.87
CA LYS A 15 10.92 15.82 26.15
C LYS A 15 9.51 15.21 26.15
N PHE A 16 8.79 15.35 25.04
CA PHE A 16 7.49 14.70 24.88
C PHE A 16 7.60 13.17 24.99
N ILE A 17 8.55 12.54 24.31
CA ILE A 17 8.74 11.08 24.36
C ILE A 17 9.12 10.62 25.78
N GLU A 18 10.00 11.36 26.45
CA GLU A 18 10.39 11.09 27.84
C GLU A 18 9.16 11.09 28.77
N LEU A 19 8.31 12.11 28.66
CA LEU A 19 7.12 12.27 29.51
C LEU A 19 6.02 11.25 29.20
N ASN A 20 5.86 10.82 27.94
CA ASN A 20 4.78 9.93 27.54
C ASN A 20 5.11 8.44 27.72
N THR A 21 6.32 8.04 27.35
CA THR A 21 6.68 6.61 27.27
C THR A 21 8.03 6.28 27.90
N ILE A 22 8.72 7.28 28.49
CA ILE A 22 10.06 7.11 29.07
C ILE A 22 11.03 6.54 28.01
N GLY A 23 10.93 7.07 26.79
CA GLY A 23 11.72 6.60 25.66
C GLY A 23 11.06 5.48 24.86
N VAL A 24 11.90 4.61 24.28
CA VAL A 24 11.52 3.51 23.39
C VAL A 24 12.23 2.24 23.87
N SER A 25 11.55 1.08 23.77
CA SER A 25 12.12 -0.22 24.13
C SER A 25 13.51 -0.45 23.51
N LYS A 26 14.46 -0.91 24.34
CA LYS A 26 15.82 -1.26 23.91
C LYS A 26 15.84 -2.49 23.02
N ASP A 27 14.97 -3.46 23.27
CA ASP A 27 14.84 -4.65 22.42
C ASP A 27 14.34 -4.28 21.03
N SER A 28 13.37 -3.36 20.94
CA SER A 28 12.90 -2.86 19.66
C SER A 28 14.00 -2.13 18.90
N GLN A 29 14.81 -1.31 19.58
CA GLN A 29 15.96 -0.62 18.97
C GLN A 29 17.01 -1.63 18.47
N LEU A 30 17.37 -2.63 19.28
CA LEU A 30 18.36 -3.64 18.91
C LEU A 30 17.90 -4.48 17.72
N ARG A 31 16.64 -4.92 17.72
CA ARG A 31 16.07 -5.68 16.61
C ARG A 31 15.99 -4.84 15.34
N ALA A 32 15.53 -3.60 15.44
CA ALA A 32 15.47 -2.68 14.29
C ALA A 32 16.85 -2.42 13.70
N ALA A 33 17.88 -2.18 14.53
CA ALA A 33 19.25 -1.99 14.06
C ALA A 33 19.79 -3.20 13.29
N LYS A 34 19.53 -4.43 13.78
CA LYS A 34 19.92 -5.67 13.09
C LYS A 34 19.22 -5.82 11.73
N ILE A 35 17.92 -5.55 11.67
CA ILE A 35 17.15 -5.63 10.41
C ILE A 35 17.63 -4.57 9.41
N LEU A 36 17.79 -3.32 9.85
CA LEU A 36 18.26 -2.23 9.00
C LEU A 36 19.67 -2.47 8.47
N ARG A 37 20.54 -3.08 9.29
CA ARG A 37 21.87 -3.53 8.83
C ARG A 37 21.75 -4.56 7.72
N ALA A 38 20.96 -5.62 7.90
CA ALA A 38 20.75 -6.63 6.87
C ALA A 38 20.17 -6.04 5.57
N VAL A 39 19.23 -5.08 5.66
CA VAL A 39 18.70 -4.34 4.50
C VAL A 39 19.80 -3.52 3.82
N SER A 40 20.62 -2.80 4.59
CA SER A 40 21.73 -2.01 4.05
C SER A 40 22.78 -2.88 3.36
N ASP A 41 23.19 -3.98 4.01
CA ASP A 41 24.18 -4.92 3.48
C ASP A 41 23.67 -5.55 2.16
N SER A 42 22.36 -5.84 2.06
CA SER A 42 21.74 -6.34 0.82
C SER A 42 21.78 -5.36 -0.36
N CYS A 43 22.04 -4.07 -0.12
CA CYS A 43 22.16 -3.07 -1.18
C CYS A 43 23.59 -2.96 -1.74
N THR A 44 24.60 -3.41 -0.97
CA THR A 44 26.02 -3.29 -1.33
C THR A 44 26.62 -4.61 -1.79
N ASP A 45 26.13 -5.73 -1.27
CA ASP A 45 26.64 -7.06 -1.58
C ASP A 45 25.98 -7.62 -2.85
N SER A 46 26.55 -7.27 -4.00
CA SER A 46 26.08 -7.66 -5.34
C SER A 46 26.30 -9.13 -5.70
N ALA A 47 26.77 -9.96 -4.77
CA ALA A 47 27.38 -11.22 -5.13
C ALA A 47 26.38 -12.34 -5.47
N ASN A 48 25.19 -12.45 -4.84
CA ASN A 48 24.30 -13.62 -5.08
C ASN A 48 22.81 -13.50 -4.67
N SER A 49 22.29 -12.33 -4.24
CA SER A 49 20.90 -12.21 -3.80
C SER A 49 20.23 -10.90 -4.22
N GLU A 50 18.95 -10.97 -4.57
CA GLU A 50 18.09 -9.81 -4.83
C GLU A 50 18.07 -8.88 -3.60
N SER A 51 18.30 -7.58 -3.80
CA SER A 51 18.26 -6.60 -2.70
C SER A 51 16.83 -6.47 -2.15
N PHE A 52 16.69 -6.04 -0.89
CA PHE A 52 15.38 -5.83 -0.28
C PHE A 52 14.47 -4.91 -1.11
N PHE A 53 15.04 -3.87 -1.71
CA PHE A 53 14.30 -2.90 -2.51
C PHE A 53 13.92 -3.46 -3.88
N GLU A 54 14.79 -4.21 -4.56
CA GLU A 54 14.43 -4.89 -5.82
C GLU A 54 13.31 -5.90 -5.60
N PHE A 55 13.40 -6.71 -4.55
CA PHE A 55 12.35 -7.64 -4.15
C PHE A 55 11.01 -6.92 -3.96
N GLY A 56 11.01 -5.83 -3.18
CA GLY A 56 9.82 -5.04 -2.92
C GLY A 56 9.24 -4.41 -4.19
N HIS A 57 10.08 -3.85 -5.05
CA HIS A 57 9.68 -3.24 -6.31
C HIS A 57 9.06 -4.26 -7.27
N ARG A 58 9.69 -5.42 -7.44
CA ARG A 58 9.18 -6.52 -8.27
C ARG A 58 7.85 -7.04 -7.76
N LEU A 59 7.73 -7.31 -6.45
CA LEU A 59 6.51 -7.79 -5.83
C LEU A 59 5.35 -6.80 -6.02
N MET A 60 5.60 -5.51 -5.75
CA MET A 60 4.58 -4.48 -5.88
C MET A 60 4.18 -4.25 -7.33
N THR A 61 5.12 -4.29 -8.28
CA THR A 61 4.83 -4.24 -9.72
C THR A 61 3.88 -5.37 -10.13
N GLN A 62 4.15 -6.60 -9.68
CA GLN A 62 3.30 -7.76 -9.96
C GLN A 62 1.90 -7.60 -9.36
N ARG A 63 1.80 -7.18 -8.09
CA ARG A 63 0.51 -6.99 -7.43
C ARG A 63 -0.33 -5.90 -8.10
N TRP A 64 0.28 -4.78 -8.46
CA TRP A 64 -0.44 -3.72 -9.17
C TRP A 64 -0.91 -4.14 -10.56
N LYS A 65 -0.11 -4.92 -11.30
CA LYS A 65 -0.54 -5.50 -12.57
C LYS A 65 -1.78 -6.38 -12.39
N GLN A 66 -1.73 -7.34 -11.45
CA GLN A 66 -2.84 -8.25 -11.16
C GLN A 66 -4.11 -7.50 -10.72
N LEU A 67 -3.96 -6.47 -9.89
CA LEU A 67 -5.10 -5.64 -9.47
C LEU A 67 -5.69 -4.85 -10.64
N ARG A 68 -4.87 -4.20 -11.47
CA ARG A 68 -5.35 -3.44 -12.64
C ARG A 68 -6.07 -4.36 -13.63
N ASP A 69 -5.58 -5.58 -13.83
CA ASP A 69 -6.26 -6.58 -14.65
C ASP A 69 -7.63 -6.95 -14.07
N ALA A 70 -7.73 -7.22 -12.77
CA ALA A 70 -9.01 -7.53 -12.13
C ALA A 70 -10.02 -6.36 -12.18
N VAL A 71 -9.55 -5.13 -11.96
CA VAL A 71 -10.38 -3.92 -12.08
C VAL A 71 -10.90 -3.74 -13.49
N ARG A 72 -10.04 -3.94 -14.50
CA ARG A 72 -10.41 -3.89 -15.91
C ARG A 72 -11.42 -4.98 -16.29
N THR A 73 -11.25 -6.20 -15.78
CA THR A 73 -12.18 -7.32 -16.01
C THR A 73 -13.56 -7.05 -15.41
N SER A 74 -13.61 -6.48 -14.21
CA SER A 74 -14.88 -6.16 -13.54
C SER A 74 -15.62 -5.01 -14.26
N GLY A 75 -14.90 -3.95 -14.65
CA GLY A 75 -15.49 -2.75 -15.25
C GLY A 75 -16.32 -1.89 -14.28
N MET A 76 -16.42 -2.28 -13.00
CA MET A 76 -17.20 -1.59 -11.98
C MET A 76 -16.36 -0.69 -11.06
N PHE A 77 -15.05 -0.67 -11.28
CA PHE A 77 -14.13 0.06 -10.42
C PHE A 77 -13.14 0.89 -11.25
N SER A 78 -12.62 1.94 -10.63
CA SER A 78 -11.49 2.69 -11.16
C SER A 78 -10.36 2.78 -10.13
N LEU A 79 -9.14 2.94 -10.65
CA LEU A 79 -7.92 3.13 -9.89
C LEU A 79 -7.25 4.44 -10.35
N PRO A 80 -6.47 5.10 -9.48
CA PRO A 80 -5.63 6.22 -9.88
C PRO A 80 -4.61 5.76 -10.92
N GLU A 81 -4.40 6.62 -11.92
CA GLU A 81 -3.29 6.49 -12.85
C GLU A 81 -2.05 7.16 -12.25
N PHE A 82 -0.90 6.52 -12.44
CA PHE A 82 0.39 7.03 -12.01
C PHE A 82 1.29 7.16 -13.23
N THR A 83 1.95 8.30 -13.35
CA THR A 83 2.97 8.53 -14.37
C THR A 83 4.28 7.85 -13.98
N SER A 84 5.06 7.48 -14.99
CA SER A 84 6.43 7.01 -14.80
C SER A 84 7.36 8.20 -14.61
N ASP A 85 8.29 8.10 -13.65
CA ASP A 85 9.29 9.12 -13.36
C ASP A 85 10.67 8.48 -13.20
N PHE A 86 11.73 9.29 -13.36
CA PHE A 86 13.10 8.82 -13.19
C PHE A 86 13.43 8.58 -11.72
N CYS A 87 13.82 7.34 -11.39
CA CYS A 87 14.21 6.95 -10.05
C CYS A 87 15.74 6.95 -9.92
N ASN A 88 16.29 7.87 -9.11
CA ASN A 88 17.73 7.97 -8.88
C ASN A 88 18.34 6.73 -8.20
N TYR A 89 17.56 5.98 -7.42
CA TYR A 89 18.05 4.77 -6.75
C TYR A 89 18.30 3.62 -7.73
N TYR A 90 17.42 3.44 -8.70
CA TYR A 90 17.53 2.39 -9.73
C TYR A 90 18.12 2.88 -11.05
N GLU A 91 18.39 4.18 -11.16
CA GLU A 91 18.88 4.86 -12.36
C GLU A 91 18.02 4.57 -13.62
N LYS A 92 16.70 4.44 -13.44
CA LYS A 92 15.75 4.14 -14.52
C LYS A 92 14.40 4.79 -14.30
N TYR A 93 13.64 4.92 -15.39
CA TYR A 93 12.22 5.29 -15.31
C TYR A 93 11.41 4.16 -14.69
N SER A 94 10.55 4.50 -13.73
CA SER A 94 9.68 3.55 -13.04
C SER A 94 8.32 4.19 -12.74
N GLU A 95 7.27 3.39 -12.90
CA GLU A 95 5.95 3.72 -12.37
C GLU A 95 5.91 3.58 -10.84
N LEU A 96 4.96 4.30 -10.23
CA LEU A 96 4.66 4.21 -8.80
C LEU A 96 3.76 2.99 -8.53
N HIS A 97 4.15 2.22 -7.51
CA HIS A 97 3.39 1.07 -7.02
C HIS A 97 3.08 1.23 -5.52
N PRO A 98 2.10 2.07 -5.15
CA PRO A 98 1.82 2.39 -3.75
C PRO A 98 1.44 1.19 -2.88
N ALA A 99 1.68 1.30 -1.57
CA ALA A 99 1.30 0.30 -0.57
C ALA A 99 -0.23 0.13 -0.40
N PHE A 100 -1.02 1.07 -0.91
CA PHE A 100 -2.46 1.05 -0.82
C PHE A 100 -3.08 1.37 -2.18
N ALA A 101 -4.10 0.59 -2.55
CA ALA A 101 -4.96 0.90 -3.68
C ALA A 101 -6.09 1.82 -3.23
N TRP A 102 -6.25 2.95 -3.92
CA TRP A 102 -7.41 3.82 -3.80
C TRP A 102 -8.42 3.43 -4.86
N LEU A 103 -9.31 2.50 -4.50
CA LEU A 103 -10.31 1.96 -5.40
C LEU A 103 -11.56 2.82 -5.30
N ARG A 104 -12.12 3.21 -6.44
CA ARG A 104 -13.44 3.86 -6.52
C ARG A 104 -14.43 2.89 -7.12
N CYS A 105 -15.61 2.77 -6.52
CA CYS A 105 -16.73 2.09 -7.13
C CYS A 105 -17.45 3.03 -8.10
N GLU A 106 -17.75 2.54 -9.31
CA GLU A 106 -18.44 3.29 -10.36
C GLU A 106 -19.92 2.92 -10.46
N GLY A 107 -20.65 3.66 -11.30
CA GLY A 107 -22.09 3.47 -11.50
C GLY A 107 -22.93 3.83 -10.27
N ASP A 108 -23.97 3.03 -10.04
CA ASP A 108 -24.99 3.26 -9.01
C ASP A 108 -24.56 2.79 -7.60
N ILE A 109 -23.29 2.43 -7.42
CA ILE A 109 -22.74 2.09 -6.11
C ILE A 109 -22.49 3.38 -5.32
N GLU A 110 -23.33 3.64 -4.32
CA GLU A 110 -23.17 4.77 -3.41
C GLU A 110 -22.12 4.52 -2.32
N ASP A 111 -22.23 3.39 -1.60
CA ASP A 111 -21.31 3.01 -0.53
C ASP A 111 -20.41 1.85 -0.98
N CYS A 112 -19.18 2.20 -1.37
CA CYS A 112 -18.21 1.24 -1.88
C CYS A 112 -17.69 0.29 -0.79
N GLU A 113 -17.58 0.74 0.47
CA GLU A 113 -17.14 -0.10 1.59
C GLU A 113 -18.20 -1.16 1.90
N LYS A 114 -19.48 -0.76 1.96
CA LYS A 114 -20.59 -1.69 2.17
C LYS A 114 -20.70 -2.69 1.02
N PHE A 115 -20.65 -2.22 -0.22
CA PHE A 115 -20.72 -3.07 -1.41
C PHE A 115 -19.62 -4.14 -1.45
N LEU A 116 -18.37 -3.76 -1.17
CA LEU A 116 -17.25 -4.70 -1.15
C LEU A 116 -17.34 -5.67 0.05
N ARG A 117 -17.88 -5.23 1.18
CA ARG A 117 -18.12 -6.08 2.34
C ARG A 117 -19.10 -7.23 2.03
N ASP A 118 -20.14 -6.97 1.24
CA ASP A 118 -21.09 -8.00 0.80
C ASP A 118 -20.40 -9.06 -0.09
N HIS A 119 -19.32 -8.67 -0.79
CA HIS A 119 -18.44 -9.57 -1.54
C HIS A 119 -17.27 -10.12 -0.71
N LYS A 120 -17.35 -10.01 0.62
CA LYS A 120 -16.34 -10.50 1.57
C LYS A 120 -14.97 -9.83 1.40
N ILE A 121 -14.93 -8.59 0.94
CA ILE A 121 -13.71 -7.78 0.83
C ILE A 121 -13.79 -6.67 1.88
N ILE A 122 -12.89 -6.72 2.88
CA ILE A 122 -12.85 -5.71 3.95
C ILE A 122 -11.89 -4.60 3.53
N THR A 123 -12.38 -3.37 3.53
CA THR A 123 -11.63 -2.18 3.13
C THR A 123 -11.72 -1.09 4.21
N ARG A 124 -11.16 0.09 3.94
CA ARG A 124 -11.38 1.30 4.75
C ARG A 124 -12.06 2.35 3.90
N SER A 125 -13.25 2.79 4.31
CA SER A 125 -14.00 3.85 3.61
C SER A 125 -13.20 5.15 3.48
N GLY A 126 -13.32 5.78 2.30
CA GLY A 126 -12.76 7.08 1.96
C GLY A 126 -13.18 8.20 2.91
N LYS A 127 -14.34 8.08 3.57
CA LYS A 127 -14.85 9.07 4.54
C LYS A 127 -13.87 9.34 5.68
N HIS A 128 -13.10 8.34 6.08
CA HIS A 128 -12.09 8.46 7.14
C HIS A 128 -10.83 9.24 6.69
N PHE A 129 -10.73 9.52 5.39
CA PHE A 129 -9.61 10.22 4.76
C PHE A 129 -10.05 11.52 4.09
N GLY A 130 -11.23 12.05 4.43
CA GLY A 130 -11.79 13.26 3.81
C GLY A 130 -12.14 13.08 2.33
N ARG A 131 -12.44 11.84 1.90
CA ARG A 131 -12.90 11.51 0.54
C ARG A 131 -14.33 10.99 0.57
N ASP A 132 -14.94 10.97 -0.61
CA ASP A 132 -16.29 10.42 -0.85
C ASP A 132 -16.37 8.94 -0.43
N ILE A 133 -17.55 8.50 0.03
CA ILE A 133 -17.89 7.11 0.39
C ILE A 133 -17.80 6.13 -0.79
N LYS A 134 -17.78 6.64 -2.03
CA LYS A 134 -17.47 5.87 -3.24
C LYS A 134 -16.02 5.40 -3.32
N PHE A 135 -15.12 5.96 -2.52
CA PHE A 135 -13.73 5.52 -2.45
C PHE A 135 -13.50 4.58 -1.26
N VAL A 136 -12.59 3.63 -1.46
CA VAL A 136 -12.04 2.79 -0.40
C VAL A 136 -10.54 2.68 -0.53
N ARG A 137 -9.88 2.48 0.61
CA ARG A 137 -8.47 2.10 0.70
C ARG A 137 -8.34 0.60 0.92
N VAL A 138 -7.58 -0.07 0.07
CA VAL A 138 -7.23 -1.49 0.19
C VAL A 138 -5.72 -1.65 0.38
N SER A 139 -5.30 -2.54 1.28
CA SER A 139 -3.88 -2.84 1.52
C SER A 139 -3.31 -3.70 0.41
N MET A 140 -2.18 -3.29 -0.16
CA MET A 140 -1.42 -4.06 -1.15
C MET A 140 -0.25 -4.83 -0.51
N LEU A 141 -0.15 -4.85 0.82
CA LEU A 141 1.00 -5.38 1.58
C LEU A 141 0.67 -6.64 2.41
N ASP A 142 -0.54 -7.20 2.27
CA ASP A 142 -0.92 -8.43 3.00
C ASP A 142 -0.15 -9.66 2.46
N ARG A 143 -0.33 -10.83 3.07
CA ARG A 143 0.20 -12.11 2.58
C ARG A 143 -0.32 -12.43 1.18
N ASP A 144 0.46 -13.17 0.40
CA ASP A 144 0.13 -13.49 -1.00
C ASP A 144 -1.23 -14.20 -1.14
N GLU A 145 -1.59 -15.06 -0.19
CA GLU A 145 -2.89 -15.75 -0.17
C GLU A 145 -4.07 -14.77 -0.02
N ASN A 146 -3.94 -13.79 0.88
CA ASN A 146 -4.97 -12.78 1.11
C ASN A 146 -5.08 -11.84 -0.10
N PHE A 147 -3.94 -11.43 -0.65
CA PHE A 147 -3.91 -10.61 -1.86
C PHE A 147 -4.54 -11.33 -3.05
N SER A 148 -4.18 -12.60 -3.29
CA SER A 148 -4.72 -13.40 -4.39
C SER A 148 -6.23 -13.58 -4.28
N ARG A 149 -6.74 -13.91 -3.08
CA ARG A 149 -8.19 -14.00 -2.82
C ARG A 149 -8.90 -12.67 -3.02
N PHE A 150 -8.27 -11.55 -2.67
CA PHE A 150 -8.82 -10.21 -2.90
C PHE A 150 -8.97 -9.93 -4.40
N VAL A 151 -7.92 -10.15 -5.19
CA VAL A 151 -7.95 -9.93 -6.65
C VAL A 151 -8.97 -10.83 -7.33
N GLU A 152 -9.01 -12.12 -6.96
CA GLU A 152 -9.98 -13.09 -7.48
C GLU A 152 -11.42 -12.66 -7.18
N ARG A 153 -11.72 -12.27 -5.94
CA ARG A 153 -13.06 -11.79 -5.58
C ARG A 153 -13.42 -10.56 -6.36
N LEU A 154 -12.49 -9.59 -6.47
CA LEU A 154 -12.72 -8.34 -7.17
C LEU A 154 -13.01 -8.56 -8.66
N SER A 155 -12.26 -9.44 -9.32
CA SER A 155 -12.48 -9.77 -10.74
C SER A 155 -13.80 -10.48 -11.01
N ASN A 156 -14.31 -11.22 -10.03
CA ASN A 156 -15.58 -11.94 -10.14
C ASN A 156 -16.81 -11.06 -9.91
N ILE A 157 -16.62 -9.81 -9.45
CA ILE A 157 -17.69 -8.83 -9.34
C ILE A 157 -17.98 -8.31 -10.74
N THR A 158 -19.07 -8.80 -11.34
CA THR A 158 -19.52 -8.41 -12.68
C THR A 158 -20.87 -7.72 -12.59
N THR A 159 -21.12 -6.79 -13.50
CA THR A 159 -22.43 -6.20 -13.66
C THR A 159 -23.40 -7.32 -14.06
N SER A 160 -24.44 -7.56 -13.27
CA SER A 160 -25.57 -8.34 -13.75
C SER A 160 -26.06 -7.63 -14.99
N LYS A 161 -25.89 -8.23 -16.18
CA LYS A 161 -26.56 -7.77 -17.39
C LYS A 161 -28.02 -7.62 -17.01
N THR A 162 -28.51 -6.39 -17.03
CA THR A 162 -29.93 -6.06 -16.98
C THR A 162 -30.60 -6.98 -18.00
N LYS A 163 -31.28 -8.02 -17.52
CA LYS A 163 -32.30 -8.70 -18.31
C LYS A 163 -33.38 -7.66 -18.50
N PHE A 164 -33.27 -6.86 -19.56
CA PHE A 164 -34.42 -6.15 -20.07
C PHE A 164 -35.40 -7.21 -20.62
N PRO A 165 -36.69 -7.13 -20.25
CA PRO A 165 -37.72 -8.04 -20.74
C PRO A 165 -37.89 -7.95 -22.26
#